data_AF-A0A498LX56-F1
#
_entry.id   AF-A0A498LX56-F1
#
_cell.length_a   1.000
_cell.length_b   1.000
_cell.length_c   1.000
_cell.angle_alpha   90.00
_cell.angle_beta   90.00
_cell.angle_gamma   90.00
#
_symmetry.space_group_name_H-M   'P 1'
#
loop_
_entity.id
_entity.type
_entity.pdbx_description
1 polymer ?
#
loop_
_entity_poly.entity_id
_entity_poly.type
_entity_poly.pdbx_seq_one_letter_code
_entity_poly.pdbx_strand_id
1 'polypeptide(L)'
;MLRDRLVCGVNDDRMQRRLLSEVELTFEKALTICQAMESANKNPRRIPFAVKPLVEAELQRLVEEKIIEPVQFAEWAAPIVPVKKTDGSIRICGDYKITVNRASSVEQYPIPKVEDLFAQLAGGQKFSKLDMSHAYQQIMLDESAKKYVTVNTHKGLYAYCRLPFGVASSPAIFQHTMEGILQNIRHVTVYLDDILVTGANDEEHLKNLEEVLRRLKTSGLRLKRSKCEFLREEVIFLGHRINAAGVQPVAEKVQAIQDAPTPQTVSELKAYLGLLNYYHKFLPSLSTVLAPLHSLLKKETKWMWGREQEEAFVKSKELLQSSAILVHYDPTKPLILACDASPYEDGGRSVSQDGRWDRQTDRICIKNVKCSREELFSTG
;
A
#
# COMPACT_ATOMS: atom_id res chain seq x y z
N MET A 1 37.94 -8.57 27.34
CA MET A 1 36.88 -8.36 28.35
C MET A 1 35.47 -8.63 27.84
N LEU A 2 34.98 -8.05 26.74
CA LEU A 2 33.65 -8.40 26.19
C LEU A 2 33.65 -9.77 25.45
N ARG A 3 34.73 -10.06 24.71
CA ARG A 3 34.95 -11.35 24.02
C ARG A 3 34.98 -12.54 24.99
N ASP A 4 35.67 -12.41 26.13
CA ASP A 4 35.91 -13.54 27.04
C ASP A 4 34.70 -13.94 27.90
N ARG A 5 33.70 -13.05 28.05
CA ARG A 5 32.52 -13.28 28.91
C ARG A 5 31.20 -13.43 28.14
N LEU A 6 31.02 -12.73 27.03
CA LEU A 6 29.80 -12.84 26.22
C LEU A 6 29.92 -13.94 25.17
N VAL A 7 31.02 -13.96 24.41
CA VAL A 7 31.19 -14.87 23.27
C VAL A 7 31.44 -16.30 23.74
N CYS A 8 32.18 -16.49 24.83
CA CYS A 8 32.38 -17.80 25.46
C CYS A 8 31.12 -18.40 26.12
N GLY A 9 30.08 -17.58 26.35
CA GLY A 9 28.80 -18.02 26.90
C GLY A 9 27.73 -18.33 25.84
N VAL A 10 28.04 -18.13 24.55
CA VAL A 10 27.12 -18.48 23.45
C VAL A 10 27.25 -19.97 23.15
N ASN A 11 26.16 -20.71 23.35
CA ASN A 11 26.10 -22.17 23.18
C ASN A 11 26.09 -22.65 21.71
N ASP A 12 26.10 -21.74 20.74
CA ASP A 12 26.17 -22.04 19.30
C ASP A 12 27.60 -21.79 18.79
N ASP A 13 28.31 -22.88 18.49
CA ASP A 13 29.71 -22.88 18.03
C ASP A 13 29.93 -22.02 16.78
N ARG A 14 28.91 -21.89 15.92
CA ARG A 14 28.98 -21.10 14.68
C ARG A 14 28.87 -19.62 14.99
N MET A 15 27.95 -19.22 15.89
CA MET A 15 27.88 -17.85 16.40
C MET A 15 29.15 -17.48 17.15
N GLN A 16 29.66 -18.37 17.99
CA GLN A 16 30.87 -18.13 18.76
C GLN A 16 32.07 -17.82 17.84
N ARG A 17 32.32 -18.68 16.83
CA ARG A 17 33.40 -18.45 15.85
C ARG A 17 33.22 -17.14 15.07
N ARG A 18 31.98 -16.80 14.71
CA ARG A 18 31.70 -15.55 13.98
C ARG A 18 31.99 -14.32 14.83
N LEU A 19 31.54 -14.29 16.08
CA LEU A 19 31.82 -13.20 17.01
C LEU A 19 33.33 -13.04 17.27
N LEU A 20 34.07 -14.15 17.34
CA LEU A 20 35.53 -14.14 17.49
C LEU A 20 36.27 -13.60 16.25
N SER A 21 35.68 -13.70 15.05
CA SER A 21 36.26 -13.20 13.80
C SER A 21 36.15 -11.69 13.58
N GLU A 22 35.30 -10.99 14.35
CA GLU A 22 35.06 -9.56 14.19
C GLU A 22 36.13 -8.72 14.89
N VAL A 23 36.97 -8.02 14.12
CA VAL A 23 38.13 -7.25 14.59
C VAL A 23 37.73 -6.20 15.64
N GLU A 24 36.65 -5.44 15.39
CA GLU A 24 36.06 -4.50 16.35
C GLU A 24 34.67 -5.00 16.78
N LEU A 25 34.63 -5.74 17.89
CA LEU A 25 33.41 -6.32 18.44
C LEU A 25 32.91 -5.48 19.63
N THR A 26 31.87 -4.67 19.39
CA THR A 26 31.08 -3.99 20.43
C THR A 26 29.92 -4.87 20.88
N PHE A 27 29.32 -4.58 22.05
CA PHE A 27 28.16 -5.32 22.55
C PHE A 27 26.95 -5.22 21.61
N GLU A 28 26.68 -4.02 21.09
CA GLU A 28 25.58 -3.78 20.14
C GLU A 28 25.78 -4.56 18.83
N LYS A 29 27.01 -4.59 18.31
CA LYS A 29 27.35 -5.37 17.11
C LYS A 29 27.29 -6.86 17.37
N ALA A 30 27.74 -7.34 18.54
CA ALA A 30 27.62 -8.73 18.96
C ALA A 30 26.15 -9.16 19.06
N LEU A 31 25.31 -8.33 19.70
CA LEU A 31 23.88 -8.58 19.84
C LEU A 31 23.18 -8.65 18.47
N THR A 32 23.52 -7.73 17.57
CA THR A 32 22.99 -7.71 16.19
C THR A 32 23.38 -8.97 15.42
N ILE A 33 24.64 -9.41 15.54
CA ILE A 33 25.13 -10.65 14.90
C ILE A 33 24.43 -11.88 15.49
N CYS A 34 24.31 -11.99 16.82
CA CYS A 34 23.59 -13.08 17.47
C CYS A 34 22.12 -13.13 17.01
N GLN A 35 21.41 -12.00 17.04
CA GLN A 35 20.01 -11.92 16.63
C GLN A 35 19.82 -12.25 15.14
N ALA A 36 20.75 -11.85 14.29
CA ALA A 36 20.77 -12.21 12.87
C ALA A 36 20.95 -13.71 12.67
N MET A 37 21.93 -14.31 13.35
CA MET A 37 22.25 -15.74 13.25
C MET A 37 21.15 -16.62 13.86
N GLU A 38 20.56 -16.23 14.99
CA GLU A 38 19.37 -16.88 15.56
C GLU A 38 18.17 -16.80 14.60
N SER A 39 18.03 -15.69 13.89
CA SER A 39 16.96 -15.53 12.89
C SER A 39 17.21 -16.35 11.63
N ALA A 40 18.47 -16.57 11.25
CA ALA A 40 18.88 -17.41 10.13
C ALA A 40 18.82 -18.92 10.45
N ASN A 41 18.97 -19.32 11.71
CA ASN A 41 18.81 -20.71 12.19
C ASN A 41 17.35 -21.18 12.21
N LYS A 42 16.39 -20.38 11.73
CA LYS A 42 15.01 -20.81 11.61
C LYS A 42 14.85 -21.77 10.44
N ASN A 43 14.45 -23.00 10.77
CA ASN A 43 14.14 -24.04 9.80
C ASN A 43 13.17 -23.53 8.72
N PRO A 44 13.26 -24.06 7.49
CA PRO A 44 12.31 -23.74 6.44
C PRO A 44 10.89 -24.06 6.92
N ARG A 45 9.94 -23.16 6.64
CA ARG A 45 8.54 -23.41 6.97
C ARG A 45 8.06 -24.65 6.22
N ARG A 46 7.31 -25.51 6.90
CA ARG A 46 6.69 -26.67 6.27
C ARG A 46 5.65 -26.19 5.26
N ILE A 47 5.84 -26.54 4.00
CA ILE A 47 4.92 -26.19 2.92
C ILE A 47 3.92 -27.34 2.74
N PRO A 48 2.61 -27.07 2.58
CA PRO A 48 1.63 -28.10 2.25
C PRO A 48 2.03 -28.88 0.98
N PHE A 49 1.88 -30.21 1.01
CA PHE A 49 2.29 -31.08 -0.11
C PHE A 49 1.67 -30.67 -1.45
N ALA A 50 0.42 -30.22 -1.46
CA ALA A 50 -0.28 -29.77 -2.67
C ALA A 50 0.35 -28.53 -3.32
N VAL A 51 1.03 -27.69 -2.53
CA VAL A 51 1.60 -26.41 -2.98
C VAL A 51 3.07 -26.57 -3.38
N LYS A 52 3.71 -27.66 -2.92
CA LYS A 52 5.14 -27.92 -3.12
C LYS A 52 5.56 -27.93 -4.60
N PRO A 53 4.87 -28.61 -5.54
CA PRO A 53 5.27 -28.60 -6.95
C PRO A 53 5.24 -27.20 -7.57
N LEU A 54 4.24 -26.40 -7.20
CA LEU A 54 4.10 -25.03 -7.69
C LEU A 54 5.20 -24.11 -7.16
N VAL A 55 5.61 -24.29 -5.89
CA VAL A 55 6.75 -23.57 -5.31
C VAL A 55 8.05 -23.97 -6.00
N GLU A 56 8.27 -25.26 -6.26
CA GLU A 56 9.46 -25.72 -6.96
C GLU A 56 9.55 -25.18 -8.40
N ALA A 57 8.44 -25.16 -9.13
CA ALA A 57 8.38 -24.56 -10.46
C ALA A 57 8.69 -23.05 -10.43
N GLU A 58 8.16 -22.32 -9.44
CA GLU A 58 8.46 -20.88 -9.29
C GLU A 58 9.91 -20.63 -8.87
N LEU A 59 10.49 -21.45 -7.99
CA LEU A 59 11.92 -21.37 -7.66
C LEU A 59 12.80 -21.58 -8.90
N GLN A 60 12.46 -22.57 -9.72
CA GLN A 60 13.19 -22.86 -10.95
C GLN A 60 13.15 -21.66 -11.90
N ARG A 61 11.97 -21.07 -12.12
CA ARG A 61 11.81 -19.84 -12.93
C ARG A 61 12.66 -18.69 -12.39
N LEU A 62 12.63 -18.45 -11.08
CA LEU A 62 13.39 -17.37 -10.43
C LEU A 62 14.90 -17.56 -10.61
N VAL A 63 15.41 -18.79 -10.60
CA VAL A 63 16.82 -19.10 -10.86
C VAL A 63 17.16 -18.89 -12.34
N GLU A 64 16.34 -19.38 -13.26
CA GLU A 64 16.54 -19.24 -14.70
C GLU A 64 16.57 -17.76 -15.14
N GLU A 65 15.70 -16.93 -14.55
CA GLU A 65 15.65 -15.49 -14.78
C GLU A 65 16.71 -14.69 -14.00
N LYS A 66 17.58 -15.38 -13.24
CA LYS A 66 18.62 -14.77 -12.38
C LYS A 66 18.05 -13.73 -11.40
N ILE A 67 16.83 -13.98 -10.91
CA ILE A 67 16.20 -13.20 -9.83
C ILE A 67 16.73 -13.69 -8.49
N ILE A 68 16.97 -14.99 -8.36
CA ILE A 68 17.62 -15.61 -7.22
C ILE A 68 18.79 -16.50 -7.67
N GLU A 69 19.74 -16.73 -6.78
CA GLU A 69 20.87 -17.62 -6.99
C GLU A 69 21.03 -18.59 -5.81
N PRO A 70 21.36 -19.87 -6.06
CA PRO A 70 21.58 -20.83 -4.98
C PRO A 70 22.85 -20.47 -4.20
N VAL A 71 22.77 -20.55 -2.86
CA VAL A 71 23.92 -20.32 -1.97
C VAL A 71 24.11 -21.51 -1.04
N GLN A 72 25.37 -21.86 -0.77
CA GLN A 72 25.68 -22.98 0.14
C GLN A 72 25.54 -22.56 1.60
N PHE A 73 25.91 -21.33 1.92
CA PHE A 73 25.92 -20.80 3.27
C PHE A 73 25.33 -19.39 3.28
N ALA A 74 24.51 -19.11 4.29
CA ALA A 74 23.97 -17.78 4.51
C ALA A 74 24.07 -17.38 5.98
N GLU A 75 24.40 -16.11 6.21
CA GLU A 75 24.39 -15.48 7.54
C GLU A 75 22.98 -15.02 7.93
N TRP A 76 22.17 -14.68 6.93
CA TRP A 76 20.76 -14.29 7.06
C TRP A 76 19.95 -15.26 6.22
N ALA A 77 18.80 -15.72 6.72
CA ALA A 77 17.89 -16.54 5.91
C ALA A 77 16.45 -16.37 6.41
N ALA A 78 15.57 -15.90 5.54
CA ALA A 78 14.14 -15.79 5.84
C ALA A 78 13.39 -17.02 5.31
N PRO A 79 12.53 -17.68 6.10
CA PRO A 79 11.69 -18.75 5.55
C PRO A 79 10.73 -18.18 4.50
N ILE A 80 10.42 -18.98 3.47
CA ILE A 80 9.49 -18.55 2.44
C ILE A 80 8.02 -18.61 2.87
N VAL A 81 7.23 -17.70 2.30
CA VAL A 81 5.78 -17.62 2.38
C VAL A 81 5.23 -17.65 0.95
N PRO A 82 4.76 -18.81 0.47
CA PRO A 82 4.08 -18.91 -0.82
C PRO A 82 2.72 -18.22 -0.77
N VAL A 83 2.49 -17.29 -1.69
CA VAL A 83 1.22 -16.58 -1.85
C VAL A 83 0.57 -17.04 -3.16
N LYS A 84 -0.62 -17.63 -3.08
CA LYS A 84 -1.39 -18.01 -4.26
C LYS A 84 -2.07 -16.78 -4.85
N LYS A 85 -1.83 -16.50 -6.13
CA LYS A 85 -2.52 -15.44 -6.88
C LYS A 85 -3.89 -15.93 -7.37
N THR A 86 -4.74 -14.99 -7.76
CA THR A 86 -6.07 -15.26 -8.32
C THR A 86 -5.99 -16.07 -9.62
N ASP A 87 -4.93 -15.90 -10.41
CA ASP A 87 -4.65 -16.68 -11.63
C ASP A 87 -4.12 -18.10 -11.34
N GLY A 88 -4.04 -18.50 -10.06
CA GLY A 88 -3.55 -19.81 -9.64
C GLY A 88 -2.04 -19.93 -9.54
N SER A 89 -1.27 -18.96 -10.05
CA SER A 89 0.19 -18.93 -9.92
C SER A 89 0.63 -18.66 -8.47
N ILE A 90 1.89 -18.97 -8.16
CA ILE A 90 2.48 -18.71 -6.84
C ILE A 90 3.47 -17.58 -6.93
N ARG A 91 3.41 -16.67 -5.95
CA ARG A 91 4.48 -15.73 -5.65
C ARG A 91 5.21 -16.18 -4.40
N ILE A 92 6.53 -16.32 -4.49
CA ILE A 92 7.37 -16.63 -3.33
C ILE A 92 7.81 -15.31 -2.69
N CYS A 93 7.51 -15.12 -1.41
CA CYS A 93 7.99 -14.00 -0.61
C CYS A 93 8.84 -14.52 0.55
N GLY A 94 9.90 -13.82 0.94
CA GLY A 94 10.60 -14.09 2.20
C GLY A 94 9.83 -13.48 3.38
N ASP A 95 9.76 -14.17 4.52
CA ASP A 95 9.27 -13.58 5.76
C ASP A 95 10.34 -12.69 6.40
N TYR A 96 10.55 -11.52 5.81
CA TYR A 96 11.58 -10.58 6.26
C TYR A 96 11.21 -9.83 7.55
N LYS A 97 9.96 -9.95 8.03
CA LYS A 97 9.48 -9.37 9.30
C LYS A 97 10.27 -9.90 10.50
N ILE A 98 10.78 -11.12 10.41
CA ILE A 98 11.53 -11.79 11.47
C ILE A 98 13.05 -11.77 11.25
N THR A 99 13.53 -11.15 10.17
CA THR A 99 14.95 -11.04 9.81
C THR A 99 15.32 -9.57 9.53
N VAL A 100 15.61 -9.20 8.28
CA VAL A 100 16.21 -7.92 7.91
C VAL A 100 15.36 -6.72 8.34
N ASN A 101 14.02 -6.81 8.31
CA ASN A 101 13.16 -5.68 8.69
C ASN A 101 13.28 -5.27 10.17
N ARG A 102 13.84 -6.13 11.03
CA ARG A 102 14.09 -5.80 12.45
C ARG A 102 15.41 -5.06 12.66
N ALA A 103 16.36 -5.23 11.75
CA ALA A 103 17.71 -4.71 11.87
C ALA A 103 17.99 -3.57 10.88
N SER A 104 17.18 -3.42 9.84
CA SER A 104 17.34 -2.37 8.84
C SER A 104 16.75 -1.05 9.29
N SER A 105 17.46 0.05 9.05
CA SER A 105 16.85 1.37 8.93
C SER A 105 15.94 1.37 7.71
N VAL A 106 14.64 1.53 7.92
CA VAL A 106 13.66 1.50 6.83
C VAL A 106 13.76 2.81 6.04
N GLU A 107 13.91 2.70 4.72
CA GLU A 107 13.94 3.85 3.82
C GLU A 107 12.60 4.60 3.93
N GLN A 108 12.68 5.89 4.25
CA GLN A 108 11.50 6.74 4.33
C GLN A 108 11.41 7.58 3.08
N TYR A 109 10.68 7.07 2.09
CA TYR A 109 10.28 7.85 0.93
C TYR A 109 8.79 8.20 1.02
N PRO A 110 8.40 9.48 0.84
CA PRO A 110 6.99 9.86 0.88
C PRO A 110 6.25 9.21 -0.30
N ILE A 111 5.47 8.18 -0.01
CA ILE A 111 4.55 7.63 -1.00
C ILE A 111 3.42 8.65 -1.17
N PRO A 112 3.16 9.12 -2.40
CA PRO A 112 2.16 10.15 -2.65
C PRO A 112 0.78 9.68 -2.21
N LYS A 113 -0.03 10.63 -1.72
CA LYS A 113 -1.42 10.31 -1.38
C LYS A 113 -2.20 10.09 -2.66
N VAL A 114 -3.20 9.23 -2.59
CA VAL A 114 -4.07 8.90 -3.74
C VAL A 114 -4.74 10.17 -4.30
N GLU A 115 -5.07 11.12 -3.43
CA GLU A 115 -5.65 12.41 -3.80
C GLU A 115 -4.69 13.25 -4.66
N ASP A 116 -3.40 13.30 -4.30
CA ASP A 116 -2.38 14.05 -5.06
C ASP A 116 -2.21 13.45 -6.46
N LEU A 117 -2.24 12.12 -6.53
CA LEU A 117 -2.20 11.38 -7.78
C LEU A 117 -3.41 11.67 -8.67
N PHE A 118 -4.61 11.77 -8.10
CA PHE A 118 -5.81 12.12 -8.85
C PHE A 118 -5.79 13.57 -9.35
N ALA A 119 -5.24 14.50 -8.56
CA ALA A 119 -5.09 15.89 -8.99
C ALA A 119 -4.19 16.03 -10.23
N GLN A 120 -3.15 15.19 -10.37
CA GLN A 120 -2.28 15.17 -11.55
C GLN A 120 -2.98 14.72 -12.84
N LEU A 121 -4.10 14.00 -12.72
CA LEU A 121 -4.88 13.48 -13.84
C LEU A 121 -5.98 14.45 -14.29
N ALA A 122 -6.13 15.58 -13.61
CA ALA A 122 -7.16 16.56 -13.91
C ALA A 122 -7.05 17.08 -15.35
N GLY A 123 -8.19 17.21 -16.02
CA GLY A 123 -8.25 17.61 -17.43
C GLY A 123 -8.04 16.47 -18.43
N GLY A 124 -7.72 15.25 -17.97
CA GLY A 124 -7.59 14.06 -18.80
C GLY A 124 -8.91 13.61 -19.42
N GLN A 125 -8.91 13.34 -20.73
CA GLN A 125 -10.11 12.82 -21.43
C GLN A 125 -10.09 11.29 -21.58
N LYS A 126 -8.93 10.74 -21.90
CA LYS A 126 -8.69 9.29 -22.05
C LYS A 126 -7.51 8.88 -21.18
N PHE A 127 -7.43 7.61 -20.86
CA PHE A 127 -6.52 7.06 -19.89
C PHE A 127 -5.83 5.81 -20.44
N SER A 128 -4.55 5.65 -20.14
CA SER A 128 -3.79 4.43 -20.42
C SER A 128 -3.15 3.96 -19.14
N LYS A 129 -3.52 2.74 -18.74
CA LYS A 129 -3.01 2.09 -17.54
C LYS A 129 -1.93 1.09 -17.95
N LEU A 130 -0.74 1.24 -17.40
CA LEU A 130 0.39 0.37 -17.70
C LEU A 130 0.73 -0.46 -16.45
N ASP A 131 0.70 -1.78 -16.59
CA ASP A 131 1.01 -2.75 -15.55
C ASP A 131 2.44 -3.30 -15.76
N MET A 132 3.27 -3.24 -14.73
CA MET A 132 4.66 -3.70 -14.80
C MET A 132 4.79 -5.22 -14.63
N SER A 133 5.61 -5.87 -15.47
CA SER A 133 5.91 -7.30 -15.32
C SER A 133 6.81 -7.54 -14.12
N HIS A 134 6.34 -8.28 -13.10
CA HIS A 134 7.18 -8.65 -11.94
C HIS A 134 7.86 -7.44 -11.25
N ALA A 135 7.19 -6.28 -11.22
CA ALA A 135 7.65 -4.97 -10.76
C ALA A 135 8.96 -4.93 -9.95
N TYR A 136 8.94 -5.26 -8.64
CA TYR A 136 10.12 -5.15 -7.77
C TYR A 136 11.30 -6.00 -8.27
N GLN A 137 11.04 -7.16 -8.84
CA GLN A 137 12.06 -8.06 -9.41
C GLN A 137 12.67 -7.50 -10.71
N GLN A 138 12.40 -6.26 -11.10
CA GLN A 138 13.11 -5.58 -12.18
C GLN A 138 14.27 -4.71 -11.68
N ILE A 139 14.28 -4.35 -10.39
CA ILE A 139 15.35 -3.56 -9.77
C ILE A 139 16.45 -4.50 -9.27
N MET A 140 17.69 -4.30 -9.71
CA MET A 140 18.84 -5.05 -9.24
C MET A 140 19.23 -4.61 -7.83
N LEU A 141 19.66 -5.56 -7.01
CA LEU A 141 20.25 -5.27 -5.71
C LEU A 141 21.76 -5.13 -5.83
N ASP A 142 22.33 -4.30 -4.95
CA ASP A 142 23.77 -4.26 -4.74
C ASP A 142 24.26 -5.61 -4.20
N GLU A 143 25.46 -6.02 -4.61
CA GLU A 143 26.07 -7.29 -4.20
C GLU A 143 26.18 -7.42 -2.66
N SER A 144 26.47 -6.32 -1.97
CA SER A 144 26.57 -6.28 -0.51
C SER A 144 25.21 -6.50 0.19
N ALA A 145 24.10 -6.18 -0.48
CA ALA A 145 22.76 -6.27 0.07
C ALA A 145 22.15 -7.67 -0.08
N LYS A 146 22.54 -8.44 -1.10
CA LYS A 146 21.97 -9.77 -1.42
C LYS A 146 21.97 -10.73 -0.22
N LYS A 147 23.03 -10.70 0.60
CA LYS A 147 23.17 -11.59 1.75
C LYS A 147 22.00 -11.45 2.75
N TYR A 148 21.47 -10.25 2.94
CA TYR A 148 20.40 -9.96 3.90
C TYR A 148 19.02 -10.46 3.44
N VAL A 149 18.87 -10.67 2.14
CA VAL A 149 17.60 -11.05 1.51
C VAL A 149 17.56 -12.51 1.08
N THR A 150 18.45 -13.34 1.61
CA THR A 150 18.43 -14.78 1.36
C THR A 150 17.17 -15.43 1.92
N VAL A 151 16.61 -16.38 1.17
CA VAL A 151 15.46 -17.18 1.59
C VAL A 151 15.81 -18.64 1.84
N ASN A 152 15.18 -19.22 2.85
CA ASN A 152 15.28 -20.63 3.23
C ASN A 152 14.06 -21.40 2.72
N THR A 153 14.31 -22.41 1.88
CA THR A 153 13.29 -23.22 1.22
C THR A 153 13.53 -24.70 1.50
N HIS A 154 12.56 -25.56 1.16
CA HIS A 154 12.73 -27.01 1.24
C HIS A 154 13.71 -27.58 0.19
N LYS A 155 14.18 -26.77 -0.77
CA LYS A 155 15.20 -27.14 -1.76
C LYS A 155 16.61 -26.64 -1.40
N GLY A 156 16.73 -25.79 -0.39
CA GLY A 156 17.98 -25.14 -0.01
C GLY A 156 17.84 -23.62 0.14
N LEU A 157 18.99 -22.95 0.22
CA LEU A 157 19.10 -21.50 0.39
C LEU A 157 19.26 -20.80 -0.95
N TYR A 158 18.57 -19.67 -1.12
CA TYR A 158 18.65 -18.86 -2.33
C TYR A 158 18.78 -17.38 -1.97
N ALA A 159 19.80 -16.71 -2.49
CA ALA A 159 19.98 -15.26 -2.34
C ALA A 159 19.22 -14.53 -3.45
N TYR A 160 18.50 -13.46 -3.11
CA TYR A 160 17.88 -12.60 -4.12
C TYR A 160 18.92 -11.68 -4.75
N CYS A 161 19.00 -11.66 -6.07
CA CYS A 161 19.83 -10.73 -6.84
C CYS A 161 19.07 -9.44 -7.21
N ARG A 162 17.74 -9.46 -7.05
CA ARG A 162 16.83 -8.37 -7.39
C ARG A 162 15.89 -8.08 -6.23
N LEU A 163 15.32 -6.87 -6.19
CA LEU A 163 14.56 -6.38 -5.05
C LEU A 163 13.37 -7.32 -4.74
N PRO A 164 13.37 -8.00 -3.58
CA PRO A 164 12.33 -8.95 -3.23
C PRO A 164 11.09 -8.26 -2.66
N PHE A 165 9.96 -8.97 -2.71
CA PHE A 165 8.78 -8.63 -1.94
C PHE A 165 8.99 -8.94 -0.44
N GLY A 166 8.38 -8.13 0.43
CA GLY A 166 8.34 -8.36 1.88
C GLY A 166 9.41 -7.61 2.69
N VAL A 167 10.46 -7.11 2.05
CA VAL A 167 11.39 -6.17 2.69
C VAL A 167 10.70 -4.82 2.87
N ALA A 168 10.80 -4.24 4.06
CA ALA A 168 10.06 -3.04 4.44
C ALA A 168 10.41 -1.82 3.56
N SER A 169 11.67 -1.69 3.14
CA SER A 169 12.14 -0.61 2.28
C SER A 169 11.80 -0.79 0.80
N SER A 170 11.41 -1.99 0.34
CA SER A 170 11.19 -2.26 -1.09
C SER A 170 10.18 -1.31 -1.75
N PRO A 171 9.01 -1.02 -1.15
CA PRO A 171 8.04 -0.11 -1.76
C PRO A 171 8.58 1.32 -1.91
N ALA A 172 9.30 1.83 -0.89
CA ALA A 172 9.88 3.16 -0.90
C ALA A 172 10.97 3.29 -1.98
N ILE A 173 11.89 2.33 -2.05
CA ILE A 173 12.93 2.26 -3.08
C ILE A 173 12.31 2.21 -4.48
N PHE A 174 11.27 1.39 -4.66
CA PHE A 174 10.60 1.24 -5.94
C PHE A 174 9.89 2.53 -6.35
N GLN A 175 9.12 3.14 -5.45
CA GLN A 175 8.44 4.42 -5.69
C GLN A 175 9.43 5.50 -6.08
N HIS A 176 10.50 5.67 -5.30
CA HIS A 176 11.56 6.66 -5.57
C HIS A 176 12.19 6.46 -6.95
N THR A 177 12.50 5.21 -7.30
CA THR A 177 13.09 4.87 -8.60
C THR A 177 12.14 5.21 -9.74
N MET A 178 10.87 4.84 -9.62
CA MET A 178 9.89 5.06 -10.69
C MET A 178 9.55 6.53 -10.88
N GLU A 179 9.42 7.30 -9.79
CA GLU A 179 9.28 8.75 -9.86
C GLU A 179 10.52 9.41 -10.49
N GLY A 180 11.72 8.97 -10.13
CA GLY A 180 12.95 9.45 -10.75
C GLY A 180 13.04 9.19 -12.26
N ILE A 181 12.50 8.05 -12.74
CA ILE A 181 12.46 7.72 -14.18
C ILE A 181 11.39 8.55 -14.90
N LEU A 182 10.19 8.70 -14.31
CA LEU A 182 9.02 9.30 -14.96
C LEU A 182 8.78 10.77 -14.58
N GLN A 183 9.69 11.40 -13.85
CA GLN A 183 9.62 12.81 -13.46
C GLN A 183 9.45 13.76 -14.66
N ASN A 184 8.85 14.92 -14.41
CA ASN A 184 8.70 15.98 -15.42
C ASN A 184 7.86 15.59 -16.65
N ILE A 185 7.00 14.58 -16.55
CA ILE A 185 5.97 14.29 -17.54
C ILE A 185 4.63 14.70 -16.93
N ARG A 186 3.96 15.69 -17.52
CA ARG A 186 2.63 16.10 -17.08
C ARG A 186 1.62 15.00 -17.36
N HIS A 187 0.54 14.95 -16.58
CA HIS A 187 -0.54 13.97 -16.78
C HIS A 187 -0.07 12.50 -16.70
N VAL A 188 1.00 12.24 -15.97
CA VAL A 188 1.51 10.91 -15.68
C VAL A 188 1.63 10.74 -14.18
N THR A 189 1.09 9.63 -13.70
CA THR A 189 0.97 9.31 -12.29
C THR A 189 1.51 7.92 -12.06
N VAL A 190 2.29 7.76 -11.00
CA VAL A 190 2.95 6.51 -10.66
C VAL A 190 2.63 6.17 -9.22
N TYR A 191 2.11 4.97 -9.00
CA TYR A 191 1.94 4.41 -7.67
C TYR A 191 2.43 2.98 -7.66
N LEU A 192 3.63 2.79 -7.08
CA LEU A 192 4.36 1.53 -7.10
C LEU A 192 4.43 0.99 -8.53
N ASP A 193 3.81 -0.16 -8.80
CA ASP A 193 3.81 -0.87 -10.07
C ASP A 193 2.73 -0.44 -11.06
N ASP A 194 1.77 0.38 -10.63
CA ASP A 194 0.70 0.92 -11.45
C ASP A 194 1.09 2.32 -12.00
N ILE A 195 1.15 2.44 -13.32
CA ILE A 195 1.40 3.70 -14.01
C ILE A 195 0.13 4.10 -14.77
N LEU A 196 -0.30 5.35 -14.60
CA LEU A 196 -1.41 5.90 -15.33
C LEU A 196 -0.98 7.12 -16.15
N VAL A 197 -1.37 7.12 -17.42
CA VAL A 197 -1.05 8.16 -18.40
C VAL A 197 -2.33 8.75 -18.96
N THR A 198 -2.40 10.08 -19.01
CA THR A 198 -3.48 10.83 -19.65
C THR A 198 -2.94 12.06 -20.39
N GLY A 199 -3.85 12.87 -20.94
CA GLY A 199 -3.57 14.14 -21.59
C GLY A 199 -4.88 14.91 -21.82
N ALA A 200 -4.77 16.23 -22.04
CA ALA A 200 -5.94 17.07 -22.27
C ALA A 200 -6.65 16.75 -23.60
N ASN A 201 -5.97 16.05 -24.51
CA ASN A 201 -6.48 15.52 -25.77
C ASN A 201 -5.65 14.30 -26.22
N ASP A 202 -6.08 13.64 -27.29
CA ASP A 202 -5.43 12.43 -27.81
C ASP A 202 -3.97 12.66 -28.24
N GLU A 203 -3.63 13.84 -28.77
CA GLU A 203 -2.26 14.17 -29.20
C GLU A 203 -1.31 14.27 -28.00
N GLU A 204 -1.69 15.04 -26.98
CA GLU A 204 -0.92 15.14 -25.74
C GLU A 204 -0.80 13.79 -25.03
N HIS A 205 -1.89 13.03 -24.99
CA HIS A 205 -1.91 11.69 -24.42
C HIS A 205 -0.87 10.78 -25.11
N LEU A 206 -0.91 10.71 -26.44
CA LEU A 206 -0.02 9.86 -27.22
C LEU A 206 1.45 10.27 -27.02
N LYS A 207 1.72 11.58 -26.98
CA LYS A 207 3.06 12.11 -26.69
C LYS A 207 3.55 11.71 -25.30
N ASN A 208 2.70 11.84 -24.28
CA ASN A 208 3.04 11.42 -22.92
C ASN A 208 3.29 9.91 -22.84
N LEU A 209 2.42 9.12 -23.49
CA LEU A 209 2.54 7.67 -23.54
C LEU A 209 3.82 7.22 -24.23
N GLU A 210 4.16 7.83 -25.37
CA GLU A 210 5.40 7.54 -26.09
C GLU A 210 6.62 7.84 -25.21
N GLU A 211 6.64 9.00 -24.53
CA GLU A 211 7.75 9.37 -23.65
C GLU A 211 7.87 8.41 -22.46
N VAL A 212 6.76 8.02 -21.82
CA VAL A 212 6.75 7.02 -20.75
C VAL A 212 7.33 5.69 -21.25
N LEU A 213 6.84 5.17 -22.38
CA LEU A 213 7.32 3.91 -22.95
C LEU A 213 8.79 3.98 -23.33
N ARG A 214 9.25 5.11 -23.86
CA ARG A 214 10.67 5.36 -24.20
C ARG A 214 11.56 5.34 -22.97
N ARG A 215 11.15 5.98 -21.87
CA ARG A 215 11.92 5.99 -20.62
C ARG A 215 11.98 4.62 -19.97
N LEU A 216 10.84 3.92 -19.89
CA LEU A 216 10.81 2.54 -19.38
C LEU A 216 11.74 1.63 -20.20
N LYS A 217 11.70 1.73 -21.54
CA LYS A 217 12.59 0.97 -22.43
C LYS A 217 14.06 1.29 -22.19
N THR A 218 14.41 2.57 -22.09
CA THR A 218 15.79 3.02 -21.84
C THR A 218 16.32 2.53 -20.48
N SER A 219 15.46 2.50 -19.46
CA SER A 219 15.76 1.98 -18.13
C SER A 219 15.70 0.44 -18.03
N GLY A 220 15.40 -0.27 -19.11
CA GLY A 220 15.31 -1.73 -19.12
C GLY A 220 14.07 -2.31 -18.41
N LEU A 221 13.10 -1.46 -18.07
CA LEU A 221 11.86 -1.86 -17.42
C LEU A 221 10.85 -2.40 -18.44
N ARG A 222 10.08 -3.41 -18.02
CA ARG A 222 9.16 -4.19 -18.84
C ARG A 222 7.73 -4.12 -18.32
N LEU A 223 6.81 -3.97 -19.26
CA LEU A 223 5.36 -3.96 -19.01
C LEU A 223 4.74 -5.32 -19.35
N LYS A 224 3.70 -5.71 -18.61
CA LYS A 224 2.90 -6.88 -18.93
C LYS A 224 1.78 -6.47 -19.90
N ARG A 225 2.06 -6.55 -21.21
CA ARG A 225 1.14 -6.08 -22.26
C ARG A 225 -0.30 -6.58 -22.11
N SER A 226 -0.49 -7.83 -21.66
CA SER A 226 -1.82 -8.43 -21.47
C SER A 226 -2.68 -7.75 -20.39
N LYS A 227 -2.06 -6.95 -19.51
CA LYS A 227 -2.72 -6.21 -18.43
C LYS A 227 -2.71 -4.70 -18.64
N CYS A 228 -2.05 -4.23 -19.69
CA CYS A 228 -2.05 -2.82 -20.04
C CYS A 228 -3.34 -2.46 -20.78
N GLU A 229 -3.88 -1.28 -20.48
CA GLU A 229 -5.04 -0.69 -21.14
C GLU A 229 -4.63 0.61 -21.81
N PHE A 230 -5.10 0.86 -23.04
CA PHE A 230 -4.69 2.01 -23.83
C PHE A 230 -5.89 2.81 -24.31
N LEU A 231 -5.77 4.14 -24.25
CA LEU A 231 -6.76 5.13 -24.73
C LEU A 231 -8.21 4.81 -24.36
N ARG A 232 -8.45 4.41 -23.11
CA ARG A 232 -9.79 4.15 -22.59
C ARG A 232 -10.44 5.42 -22.07
N GLU A 233 -11.75 5.57 -22.24
CA GLU A 233 -12.52 6.68 -21.67
C GLU A 233 -12.64 6.58 -20.14
N GLU A 234 -12.64 5.36 -19.63
CA GLU A 234 -12.62 5.06 -18.20
C GLU A 234 -11.63 3.94 -17.87
N VAL A 235 -11.06 3.98 -16.67
CA VAL A 235 -10.16 2.95 -16.14
C VAL A 235 -10.37 2.74 -14.66
N ILE A 236 -10.02 1.55 -14.16
CA ILE A 236 -9.93 1.28 -12.72
C ILE A 236 -8.47 1.44 -12.26
N PHE A 237 -8.24 2.42 -11.39
CA PHE A 237 -6.92 2.74 -10.84
C PHE A 237 -7.03 2.94 -9.32
N LEU A 238 -6.16 2.28 -8.56
CA LEU A 238 -6.13 2.32 -7.09
C LEU A 238 -7.51 2.13 -6.42
N GLY A 239 -8.33 1.21 -6.94
CA GLY A 239 -9.66 0.89 -6.37
C GLY A 239 -10.76 1.92 -6.66
N HIS A 240 -10.50 2.83 -7.61
CA HIS A 240 -11.43 3.86 -8.04
C HIS A 240 -11.62 3.81 -9.56
N ARG A 241 -12.82 4.16 -10.03
CA ARG A 241 -13.10 4.40 -11.45
C ARG A 241 -12.76 5.84 -11.78
N ILE A 242 -11.93 6.04 -12.80
CA ILE A 242 -11.48 7.36 -13.26
C ILE A 242 -11.94 7.56 -14.70
N ASN A 243 -12.54 8.71 -14.96
CA ASN A 243 -12.91 9.17 -16.31
C ASN A 243 -12.77 10.70 -16.42
N ALA A 244 -13.17 11.28 -17.55
CA ALA A 244 -13.11 12.72 -17.78
C ALA A 244 -13.95 13.56 -16.80
N ALA A 245 -15.04 12.98 -16.25
CA ALA A 245 -15.91 13.67 -15.30
C ALA A 245 -15.29 13.74 -13.89
N GLY A 246 -14.48 12.75 -13.51
CA GLY A 246 -13.87 12.69 -12.19
C GLY A 246 -13.52 11.29 -11.73
N VAL A 247 -13.53 11.13 -10.41
CA VAL A 247 -13.25 9.90 -9.69
C VAL A 247 -14.52 9.39 -9.04
N GLN A 248 -14.75 8.08 -9.10
CA GLN A 248 -15.92 7.41 -8.54
C GLN A 248 -15.53 6.09 -7.84
N PRO A 249 -16.32 5.62 -6.86
CA PRO A 249 -16.18 4.27 -6.33
C PRO A 249 -16.40 3.19 -7.39
N VAL A 250 -15.75 2.03 -7.23
CA VAL A 250 -15.95 0.87 -8.12
C VAL A 250 -17.24 0.15 -7.74
N ALA A 251 -18.08 -0.17 -8.73
CA ALA A 251 -19.41 -0.77 -8.52
C ALA A 251 -19.35 -2.07 -7.70
N GLU A 252 -18.36 -2.94 -7.95
CA GLU A 252 -18.18 -4.19 -7.19
C GLU A 252 -17.95 -3.96 -5.69
N LYS A 253 -17.19 -2.91 -5.34
CA LYS A 253 -16.90 -2.57 -3.96
C LYS A 253 -18.09 -1.90 -3.28
N VAL A 254 -18.84 -1.08 -4.03
CA VAL A 254 -20.11 -0.53 -3.57
C VAL A 254 -21.10 -1.66 -3.30
N GLN A 255 -21.23 -2.61 -4.23
CA GLN A 255 -22.11 -3.76 -4.11
C GLN A 255 -21.74 -4.63 -2.89
N ALA A 256 -20.45 -4.87 -2.66
CA ALA A 256 -20.02 -5.58 -1.46
C ALA A 256 -20.41 -4.88 -0.14
N ILE A 257 -20.52 -3.55 -0.13
CA ILE A 257 -21.02 -2.80 1.03
C ILE A 257 -22.54 -2.90 1.14
N GLN A 258 -23.26 -2.89 0.01
CA GLN A 258 -24.72 -3.07 -0.03
C GLN A 258 -25.11 -4.45 0.52
N ASP A 259 -24.42 -5.49 0.06
CA ASP A 259 -24.67 -6.89 0.41
C ASP A 259 -24.08 -7.28 1.77
N ALA A 260 -23.33 -6.38 2.41
CA ALA A 260 -22.73 -6.65 3.72
C ALA A 260 -23.84 -6.99 4.74
N PRO A 261 -23.77 -8.15 5.43
CA PRO A 261 -24.75 -8.49 6.44
C PRO A 261 -24.68 -7.53 7.62
N THR A 262 -25.78 -7.40 8.36
CA THR A 262 -25.80 -6.65 9.62
C THR A 262 -24.76 -7.22 10.57
N PRO A 263 -23.78 -6.42 11.03
CA PRO A 263 -22.75 -6.87 11.95
C PRO A 263 -23.37 -7.44 13.23
N GLN A 264 -22.91 -8.61 13.66
CA GLN A 264 -23.30 -9.24 14.92
C GLN A 264 -22.23 -9.10 16.01
N THR A 265 -21.01 -8.71 15.61
CA THR A 265 -19.87 -8.57 16.51
C THR A 265 -19.13 -7.25 16.31
N VAL A 266 -18.41 -6.81 17.35
CA VAL A 266 -17.52 -5.63 17.27
C VAL A 266 -16.47 -5.79 16.16
N SER A 267 -15.98 -7.01 15.93
CA SER A 267 -15.02 -7.31 14.88
C SER A 267 -15.62 -7.11 13.49
N GLU A 268 -16.83 -7.61 13.25
CA GLU A 268 -17.57 -7.39 12.00
C GLU A 268 -17.90 -5.91 11.78
N LEU A 269 -18.30 -5.20 12.84
CA LEU A 269 -18.59 -3.77 12.75
C LEU A 269 -17.34 -2.96 12.39
N LYS A 270 -16.18 -3.29 12.98
CA LYS A 270 -14.90 -2.67 12.60
C LYS A 270 -14.54 -2.93 11.15
N ALA A 271 -14.77 -4.15 10.66
CA ALA A 271 -14.52 -4.50 9.26
C ALA A 271 -15.43 -3.69 8.32
N TYR A 272 -16.72 -3.59 8.65
CA TYR A 272 -17.69 -2.79 7.90
C TYR A 272 -17.34 -1.30 7.87
N LEU A 273 -17.05 -0.71 9.03
CA LEU A 273 -16.65 0.70 9.15
C LEU A 273 -15.35 0.99 8.41
N GLY A 274 -14.39 0.05 8.43
CA GLY A 274 -13.16 0.17 7.64
C GLY A 274 -13.42 0.23 6.13
N LEU A 275 -14.38 -0.56 5.64
CA LEU A 275 -14.78 -0.56 4.24
C LEU A 275 -15.48 0.75 3.84
N LEU A 276 -16.36 1.28 4.70
CA LEU A 276 -16.96 2.60 4.50
C LEU A 276 -15.93 3.72 4.51
N ASN A 277 -14.98 3.68 5.44
CA ASN A 277 -13.98 4.73 5.59
C ASN A 277 -13.08 4.88 4.35
N TYR A 278 -12.86 3.80 3.61
CA TYR A 278 -12.15 3.84 2.33
C TYR A 278 -12.84 4.75 1.30
N TYR A 279 -14.17 4.84 1.32
CA TYR A 279 -14.97 5.71 0.44
C TYR A 279 -15.57 6.94 1.16
N HIS A 280 -15.11 7.28 2.37
CA HIS A 280 -15.71 8.35 3.16
C HIS A 280 -15.81 9.70 2.43
N LYS A 281 -14.85 10.00 1.55
CA LYS A 281 -14.81 11.24 0.75
C LYS A 281 -15.97 11.39 -0.24
N PHE A 282 -16.63 10.28 -0.59
CA PHE A 282 -17.82 10.27 -1.45
C PHE A 282 -19.13 10.38 -0.64
N LEU A 283 -19.05 10.35 0.69
CA LEU A 283 -20.18 10.19 1.59
C LEU A 283 -20.33 11.44 2.47
N PRO A 284 -21.15 12.42 2.07
CA PRO A 284 -21.37 13.62 2.87
C PRO A 284 -22.01 13.25 4.22
N SER A 285 -21.57 13.93 5.29
CA SER A 285 -22.10 13.75 6.65
C SER A 285 -22.03 12.32 7.20
N LEU A 286 -21.14 11.48 6.66
CA LEU A 286 -20.98 10.09 7.08
C LEU A 286 -20.69 9.96 8.58
N SER A 287 -19.86 10.84 9.15
CA SER A 287 -19.52 10.76 10.58
C SER A 287 -20.73 10.93 11.50
N THR A 288 -21.68 11.80 11.14
CA THR A 288 -22.94 11.96 11.88
C THR A 288 -23.80 10.71 11.75
N VAL A 289 -23.90 10.13 10.55
CA VAL A 289 -24.67 8.89 10.33
C VAL A 289 -24.06 7.70 11.08
N LEU A 290 -22.73 7.61 11.13
CA LEU A 290 -22.03 6.51 11.79
C LEU A 290 -21.89 6.68 13.32
N ALA A 291 -22.34 7.80 13.90
CA ALA A 291 -22.19 8.05 15.33
C ALA A 291 -22.80 6.93 16.21
N PRO A 292 -24.01 6.41 15.93
CA PRO A 292 -24.57 5.28 16.69
C PRO A 292 -23.73 4.00 16.55
N LEU A 293 -23.10 3.79 15.41
CA LEU A 293 -22.24 2.62 15.15
C LEU A 293 -20.88 2.75 15.86
N HIS A 294 -20.27 3.93 15.84
CA HIS A 294 -19.03 4.18 16.56
C HIS A 294 -19.19 4.05 18.08
N SER A 295 -20.39 4.33 18.61
CA SER A 295 -20.69 4.13 20.03
C SER A 295 -20.46 2.68 20.50
N LEU A 296 -20.77 1.70 19.65
CA LEU A 296 -20.56 0.26 19.92
C LEU A 296 -19.09 -0.16 19.94
N LEU A 297 -18.17 0.70 19.48
CA LEU A 297 -16.73 0.41 19.50
C LEU A 297 -16.04 0.86 20.81
N LYS A 298 -16.74 1.59 21.68
CA LYS A 298 -16.17 2.10 22.94
C LYS A 298 -15.96 0.94 23.93
N LYS A 299 -14.83 0.98 24.66
CA LYS A 299 -14.39 -0.12 25.53
C LYS A 299 -15.36 -0.49 26.65
N GLU A 300 -16.22 0.42 27.07
CA GLU A 300 -17.16 0.24 28.19
C GLU A 300 -18.61 0.02 27.73
N THR A 301 -18.85 -0.11 26.43
CA THR A 301 -20.19 -0.25 25.87
C THR A 301 -20.53 -1.72 25.64
N LYS A 302 -21.64 -2.18 26.22
CA LYS A 302 -22.19 -3.51 25.92
C LYS A 302 -22.73 -3.53 24.49
N TRP A 303 -22.43 -4.60 23.76
CA TRP A 303 -22.95 -4.78 22.42
C TRP A 303 -24.49 -4.86 22.45
N MET A 304 -25.14 -3.86 21.87
CA MET A 304 -26.60 -3.79 21.75
C MET A 304 -26.93 -3.21 20.38
N TRP A 305 -27.41 -4.06 19.47
CA TRP A 305 -27.87 -3.65 18.17
C TRP A 305 -29.35 -3.28 18.24
N GLY A 306 -29.63 -1.98 18.39
CA GLY A 306 -30.97 -1.45 18.49
C GLY A 306 -31.43 -0.77 17.19
N ARG A 307 -32.55 -0.06 17.29
CA ARG A 307 -33.15 0.67 16.18
C ARG A 307 -32.22 1.76 15.63
N GLU A 308 -31.54 2.52 16.49
CA GLU A 308 -30.64 3.60 16.07
C GLU A 308 -29.45 3.08 15.26
N GLN A 309 -28.90 1.91 15.62
CA GLN A 309 -27.79 1.27 14.91
C GLN A 309 -28.25 0.70 13.58
N GLU A 310 -29.43 0.09 13.53
CA GLU A 310 -30.03 -0.41 12.28
C GLU A 310 -30.32 0.75 11.31
N GLU A 311 -30.92 1.84 11.79
CA GLU A 311 -31.19 3.03 10.98
C GLU A 311 -29.89 3.66 10.47
N ALA A 312 -28.87 3.79 11.32
CA ALA A 312 -27.54 4.26 10.91
C ALA A 312 -26.90 3.35 9.85
N PHE A 313 -27.03 2.03 10.02
CA PHE A 313 -26.49 1.05 9.09
C PHE A 313 -27.16 1.13 7.72
N VAL A 314 -28.50 1.10 7.66
CA VAL A 314 -29.27 1.23 6.42
C VAL A 314 -28.97 2.56 5.73
N LYS A 315 -29.02 3.67 6.48
CA LYS A 315 -28.73 5.01 5.93
C LYS A 315 -27.31 5.12 5.38
N SER A 316 -26.34 4.48 6.03
CA SER A 316 -24.96 4.48 5.53
C SER A 316 -24.78 3.72 4.21
N LYS A 317 -25.60 2.69 3.96
CA LYS A 317 -25.68 2.01 2.66
C LYS A 317 -26.36 2.88 1.60
N GLU A 318 -27.43 3.58 1.96
CA GLU A 318 -28.15 4.47 1.03
C GLU A 318 -27.25 5.63 0.54
N LEU A 319 -26.44 6.22 1.42
CA LEU A 319 -25.50 7.28 1.05
C LEU A 319 -24.50 6.87 -0.05
N LEU A 320 -24.14 5.57 -0.11
CA LEU A 320 -23.28 5.04 -1.17
C LEU A 320 -24.00 4.87 -2.51
N GLN A 321 -25.32 4.70 -2.50
CA GLN A 321 -26.13 4.57 -3.72
C GLN A 321 -26.28 5.92 -4.43
N SER A 322 -26.36 7.02 -3.67
CA SER A 322 -26.24 8.36 -4.23
C SER A 322 -24.79 8.60 -4.67
N SER A 323 -24.40 8.06 -5.82
CA SER A 323 -23.02 8.07 -6.31
C SER A 323 -22.52 9.51 -6.54
N ALA A 324 -21.93 10.11 -5.51
CA ALA A 324 -21.27 11.40 -5.64
C ALA A 324 -20.00 11.20 -6.51
N ILE A 325 -19.92 11.95 -7.61
CA ILE A 325 -18.71 12.04 -8.41
C ILE A 325 -17.81 13.08 -7.76
N LEU A 326 -16.57 12.71 -7.45
CA LEU A 326 -15.56 13.69 -7.11
C LEU A 326 -14.97 14.21 -8.42
N VAL A 327 -15.39 15.41 -8.82
CA VAL A 327 -14.86 16.07 -10.02
C VAL A 327 -13.39 16.37 -9.85
N HIS A 328 -12.64 16.36 -10.96
CA HIS A 328 -11.23 16.70 -10.96
C HIS A 328 -10.99 18.12 -10.43
N TYR A 329 -9.85 18.31 -9.76
CA TYR A 329 -9.45 19.62 -9.28
C TYR A 329 -9.11 20.54 -10.47
N ASP A 330 -9.75 21.71 -10.52
CA ASP A 330 -9.52 22.71 -11.55
C ASP A 330 -9.08 24.03 -10.89
N PRO A 331 -7.79 24.44 -11.01
CA PRO A 331 -7.28 25.65 -10.37
C PRO A 331 -7.88 26.94 -10.95
N THR A 332 -8.57 26.86 -12.09
CA THR A 332 -9.22 28.03 -12.72
C THR A 332 -10.62 28.31 -12.16
N LYS A 333 -11.19 27.37 -11.41
CA LYS A 333 -12.53 27.50 -10.80
C LYS A 333 -12.43 27.99 -9.36
N PRO A 334 -13.42 28.77 -8.88
CA PRO A 334 -13.47 29.17 -7.48
C PRO A 334 -13.66 27.95 -6.59
N LEU A 335 -12.84 27.85 -5.55
CA LEU A 335 -12.95 26.80 -4.55
C LEU A 335 -13.97 27.22 -3.48
N ILE A 336 -15.01 26.42 -3.30
CA ILE A 336 -15.99 26.65 -2.23
C ILE A 336 -15.71 25.65 -1.11
N LEU A 337 -15.48 26.21 0.07
CA LEU A 337 -15.37 25.47 1.30
C LEU A 337 -16.69 25.57 2.05
N ALA A 338 -17.44 24.46 2.11
CA ALA A 338 -18.61 24.34 2.97
C ALA A 338 -18.22 23.60 4.25
N CYS A 339 -18.40 24.26 5.39
CA CYS A 339 -18.18 23.69 6.71
C CYS A 339 -19.53 23.61 7.44
N ASP A 340 -19.80 22.47 8.07
CA ASP A 340 -20.93 22.27 8.97
C ASP A 340 -20.40 21.59 10.24
N ALA A 341 -20.88 22.03 11.40
CA ALA A 341 -20.43 21.57 12.70
C ALA A 341 -21.60 20.91 13.43
N SER A 342 -21.48 19.59 13.65
CA SER A 342 -22.45 18.83 14.45
C SER A 342 -21.90 18.53 15.84
N PRO A 343 -22.74 18.46 16.90
CA PRO A 343 -22.29 18.28 18.28
C PRO A 343 -21.73 16.87 18.61
N TYR A 344 -21.56 15.99 17.61
CA TYR A 344 -21.29 14.55 17.81
C TYR A 344 -19.82 14.11 17.60
N GLU A 345 -18.86 15.03 17.39
CA GLU A 345 -17.44 14.66 17.25
C GLU A 345 -16.65 14.78 18.56
N ASP A 346 -16.71 13.73 19.37
CA ASP A 346 -15.83 13.55 20.52
C ASP A 346 -14.67 12.64 20.12
N GLY A 347 -13.55 13.22 19.65
CA GLY A 347 -12.39 12.41 19.26
C GLY A 347 -11.18 13.14 18.70
N GLY A 348 -10.34 13.72 19.57
CA GLY A 348 -8.92 14.00 19.28
C GLY A 348 -8.46 15.40 19.67
N ARG A 349 -7.75 15.52 20.81
CA ARG A 349 -7.05 16.75 21.21
C ARG A 349 -5.66 16.78 20.59
N SER A 350 -5.32 17.85 19.89
CA SER A 350 -3.93 18.24 19.60
C SER A 350 -3.66 19.62 20.19
N VAL A 351 -2.54 19.74 20.91
CA VAL A 351 -2.09 20.93 21.64
C VAL A 351 -1.25 21.82 20.70
N SER A 352 -1.44 23.13 20.78
CA SER A 352 -0.46 24.14 20.34
C SER A 352 -0.45 25.30 21.35
N GLN A 353 0.77 25.80 21.62
CA GLN A 353 1.10 26.89 22.56
C GLN A 353 0.45 28.21 22.13
N ASP A 354 -0.64 28.58 22.80
CA ASP A 354 -0.75 29.81 23.60
C ASP A 354 -2.20 29.92 24.11
N GLY A 355 -2.34 30.06 25.42
CA GLY A 355 -3.60 29.86 26.13
C GLY A 355 -4.71 30.84 25.73
N ARG A 356 -5.75 30.32 25.08
CA ARG A 356 -7.16 30.70 25.25
C ARG A 356 -8.06 29.66 24.57
N TRP A 357 -9.09 29.20 25.28
CA TRP A 357 -10.05 28.21 24.81
C TRP A 357 -11.15 28.88 23.98
N ASP A 358 -11.40 28.39 22.77
CA ASP A 358 -12.74 28.38 22.17
C ASP A 358 -12.95 27.07 21.38
N ARG A 359 -14.18 26.57 21.37
CA ARG A 359 -14.56 25.27 20.81
C ARG A 359 -14.49 25.32 19.29
N GLN A 360 -13.57 24.58 18.67
CA GLN A 360 -13.54 24.44 17.22
C GLN A 360 -12.91 23.13 16.78
N THR A 361 -13.71 22.31 16.09
CA THR A 361 -13.23 21.27 15.18
C THR A 361 -13.89 21.56 13.83
N ASP A 362 -13.12 22.15 12.92
CA ASP A 362 -13.57 22.44 11.56
C ASP A 362 -13.53 21.15 10.72
N ARG A 363 -14.58 20.89 9.94
CA ARG A 363 -14.50 19.94 8.82
C ARG A 363 -14.83 20.62 7.51
N ILE A 364 -13.87 20.47 6.61
CA ILE A 364 -13.77 21.17 5.34
C ILE A 364 -14.28 20.24 4.24
N CYS A 365 -15.46 20.52 3.67
CA CYS A 365 -15.87 19.88 2.42
C CYS A 365 -15.48 20.80 1.26
N ILE A 366 -14.38 20.46 0.59
CA ILE A 366 -13.95 21.15 -0.62
C ILE A 366 -14.76 20.59 -1.79
N LYS A 367 -15.68 21.40 -2.35
CA LYS A 367 -16.38 21.05 -3.58
C LYS A 367 -16.00 22.03 -4.68
N ASN A 368 -15.54 21.50 -5.81
CA ASN A 368 -15.58 22.22 -7.08
C ASN A 368 -17.01 22.16 -7.61
N VAL A 369 -17.85 23.13 -7.27
CA VAL A 369 -19.23 23.16 -7.74
C VAL A 369 -19.36 24.07 -8.96
N LYS A 370 -19.97 23.57 -10.03
CA LYS A 370 -20.62 24.41 -11.03
C LYS A 370 -22.02 24.72 -10.50
N CYS A 371 -22.13 25.58 -9.49
CA CYS A 371 -23.42 25.92 -8.87
C CYS A 371 -23.93 27.24 -9.44
N SER A 372 -25.15 27.27 -9.96
CA SER A 372 -25.90 28.50 -10.15
C SER A 372 -26.21 29.11 -8.79
N ARG A 373 -26.10 30.44 -8.71
CA ARG A 373 -26.14 31.25 -7.47
C ARG A 373 -27.42 31.08 -6.63
N GLU A 374 -28.44 30.43 -7.16
CA GLU A 374 -29.78 30.30 -6.56
C GLU A 374 -29.94 29.05 -5.66
N GLU A 375 -29.12 28.00 -5.80
CA GLU A 375 -29.28 26.78 -4.98
C GLU A 375 -28.67 26.88 -3.57
N LEU A 376 -27.76 27.84 -3.33
CA LEU A 376 -27.10 28.01 -2.02
C LEU A 376 -27.97 28.71 -0.96
N PHE A 377 -29.08 29.33 -1.35
CA PHE A 377 -29.94 30.12 -0.45
C PHE A 377 -31.35 29.55 -0.27
N SER A 378 -31.60 28.32 -0.73
CA SER A 378 -32.90 27.66 -0.63
C SER A 378 -32.85 26.49 0.37
N THR A 379 -32.74 26.81 1.65
CA THR A 379 -33.37 26.10 2.78
C THR A 379 -33.01 26.87 4.04
N GLY A 380 -34.00 27.57 4.59
CA GLY A 380 -33.92 28.24 5.90
C GLY A 380 -34.20 27.31 7.06
#